data_AF-A0ABD5W275-F1
#
_entry.id   AF-A0ABD5W275-F1
#
_cell.length_a   1.000
_cell.length_b   1.000
_cell.length_c   1.000
_cell.angle_alpha   90.00
_cell.angle_beta   90.00
_cell.angle_gamma   90.00
#
_symmetry.space_group_name_H-M   'P 1'
#
loop_
_entity.id
_entity.type
_entity.pdbx_description
1 polymer ?
#
loop_
_entity_poly.entity_id
_entity_poly.type
_entity_poly.pdbx_seq_one_letter_code
_entity_poly.pdbx_strand_id
1 'polypeptide(L)'
;MTEEPLFRETQRMRQPWIWALLVLASVPTLVFSSVVGALVILTVAGLLYSIKLITEVRDDGIYVRFAPIHRSFRRLPFDRIERVERADFGLLTYGGIGIRWTANTVAYMTTRGSGIKIDRKNAKSVVIGSQNPSALLETIDELH
;
A
#
# COMPACT_ATOMS: atom_id res chain seq x y z
N MET A 1 4.37 5.50 25.52
CA MET A 1 2.91 5.66 25.36
C MET A 1 2.68 5.82 23.88
N THR A 2 2.08 4.83 23.21
CA THR A 2 1.76 4.96 21.79
C THR A 2 0.52 5.83 21.70
N GLU A 3 0.68 7.08 21.28
CA GLU A 3 -0.47 7.92 20.91
C GLU A 3 -1.33 7.16 19.91
N GLU A 4 -2.63 7.14 20.18
CA GLU A 4 -3.60 6.56 19.27
C GLU A 4 -3.55 7.35 17.96
N PRO A 5 -3.32 6.68 16.82
CA PRO A 5 -3.30 7.38 15.55
C PRO A 5 -4.69 7.95 15.27
N LEU A 6 -4.76 9.25 14.96
CA LEU A 6 -5.99 9.97 14.64
C LEU A 6 -6.71 9.35 13.44
N PHE A 7 -5.93 8.82 12.50
CA PHE A 7 -6.42 8.00 11.41
C PHE A 7 -5.55 6.76 11.23
N ARG A 8 -6.18 5.60 11.02
CA ARG A 8 -5.48 4.36 10.70
C ARG A 8 -6.25 3.56 9.67
N GLU A 9 -5.58 3.28 8.56
CA GLU A 9 -6.11 2.44 7.50
C GLU A 9 -5.15 1.28 7.22
N THR A 10 -5.69 0.06 7.14
CA THR A 10 -4.93 -1.12 6.75
C THR A 10 -5.58 -1.78 5.55
N GLN A 11 -4.98 -1.60 4.38
CA GLN A 11 -5.44 -2.18 3.13
C GLN A 11 -4.64 -3.45 2.84
N ARG A 12 -5.35 -4.55 2.54
CA ARG A 12 -4.74 -5.81 2.11
C ARG A 12 -4.84 -5.95 0.61
N MET A 13 -3.78 -6.44 -0.03
CA MET A 13 -3.77 -6.70 -1.46
C MET A 13 -4.46 -8.03 -1.77
N ARG A 14 -5.81 -8.07 -1.70
CA ARG A 14 -6.62 -9.30 -1.84
C ARG A 14 -7.42 -9.37 -3.13
N GLN A 15 -6.78 -9.13 -4.26
CA GLN A 15 -7.48 -9.14 -5.54
C GLN A 15 -7.91 -10.57 -5.90
N PRO A 16 -9.21 -10.84 -6.12
CA PRO A 16 -9.71 -12.21 -6.31
C PRO A 16 -9.07 -12.97 -7.48
N TRP A 17 -8.74 -12.26 -8.57
CA TRP A 17 -8.14 -12.86 -9.76
C TRP A 17 -6.74 -13.46 -9.50
N ILE A 18 -5.98 -12.91 -8.55
CA ILE A 18 -4.67 -13.44 -8.15
C ILE A 18 -4.84 -14.83 -7.51
N TRP A 19 -5.87 -14.98 -6.66
CA TRP A 19 -6.19 -16.25 -6.02
C TRP A 19 -6.70 -17.27 -7.02
N ALA A 20 -7.51 -16.86 -8.00
CA ALA A 20 -7.95 -17.73 -9.09
C ALA A 20 -6.76 -18.27 -9.91
N LEU A 21 -5.78 -17.41 -10.23
CA LEU A 21 -4.57 -17.81 -10.95
C LEU A 21 -3.71 -18.77 -10.14
N LEU A 22 -3.57 -18.56 -8.82
CA LEU A 22 -2.89 -19.49 -7.93
C LEU A 22 -3.58 -20.86 -7.87
N VAL A 23 -4.91 -20.89 -7.77
CA VAL A 23 -5.67 -22.14 -7.80
C VAL A 23 -5.46 -22.86 -9.12
N LEU A 24 -5.52 -22.15 -10.24
CA LEU A 24 -5.23 -22.75 -11.56
C LEU A 24 -3.80 -23.30 -11.65
N ALA A 25 -2.81 -22.56 -11.16
CA ALA A 25 -1.40 -22.99 -11.14
C ALA A 25 -1.16 -24.21 -10.23
N SER A 26 -2.07 -24.51 -9.29
CA SER A 26 -1.99 -25.67 -8.41
C SER A 26 -2.40 -26.98 -9.07
N VAL A 27 -3.17 -26.94 -10.16
CA VAL A 27 -3.71 -28.15 -10.81
C VAL A 27 -2.61 -29.15 -11.21
N PRO A 28 -1.50 -28.77 -11.88
CA PRO A 28 -0.43 -29.71 -12.21
C PRO A 28 0.24 -30.29 -10.96
N THR A 29 0.45 -29.49 -9.91
CA THR A 29 1.10 -29.96 -8.68
C THR A 29 0.30 -31.06 -7.99
N LEU A 30 -1.04 -30.96 -8.05
CA LEU A 30 -1.96 -31.97 -7.53
C LEU A 30 -1.95 -33.23 -8.40
N VAL A 31 -1.99 -33.07 -9.73
CA VAL A 31 -1.97 -34.19 -10.69
C VAL A 31 -0.71 -35.03 -10.55
N PHE A 32 0.45 -34.38 -10.42
CA PHE A 32 1.75 -35.07 -10.29
C PHE A 32 2.15 -35.36 -8.83
N SER A 33 1.27 -35.07 -7.86
CA SER A 33 1.54 -35.26 -6.42
C SER A 33 2.88 -34.67 -5.94
N SER A 34 3.26 -33.51 -6.50
CA SER A 34 4.54 -32.88 -6.21
C SER A 34 4.50 -32.13 -4.88
N VAL A 35 5.16 -32.69 -3.86
CA VAL A 35 5.31 -32.06 -2.54
C VAL A 35 6.05 -30.72 -2.65
N VAL A 36 7.11 -30.64 -3.46
CA VAL A 36 7.87 -29.41 -3.69
C VAL A 36 6.98 -28.34 -4.35
N GLY A 37 6.18 -28.73 -5.35
CA GLY A 37 5.24 -27.82 -6.01
C GLY A 37 4.19 -27.25 -5.06
N ALA A 38 3.59 -28.11 -4.23
CA ALA A 38 2.65 -27.70 -3.20
C ALA A 38 3.28 -26.72 -2.19
N LEU A 39 4.52 -27.00 -1.74
CA LEU A 39 5.25 -26.12 -0.83
C LEU A 39 5.49 -24.73 -1.44
N VAL A 40 5.90 -24.66 -2.71
CA VAL A 40 6.10 -23.39 -3.42
C VAL A 40 4.80 -22.61 -3.51
N ILE A 41 3.70 -23.25 -3.88
CA ILE A 41 2.39 -22.59 -3.99
C ILE A 41 1.91 -22.07 -2.63
N LEU A 42 2.01 -22.87 -1.57
CA LEU A 42 1.66 -22.45 -0.21
C LEU A 42 2.52 -21.28 0.26
N THR A 43 3.82 -21.31 -0.05
CA THR A 43 4.74 -20.22 0.29
C THR A 43 4.37 -18.92 -0.44
N VAL A 44 4.11 -18.99 -1.75
CA VAL A 44 3.68 -17.83 -2.55
C VAL A 44 2.32 -17.31 -2.09
N ALA A 45 1.36 -18.19 -1.83
CA ALA A 45 0.04 -17.84 -1.30
C ALA A 45 0.15 -17.14 0.06
N GLY A 46 0.95 -17.68 0.99
CA GLY A 46 1.22 -17.08 2.29
C GLY A 46 1.87 -15.71 2.17
N LEU A 47 2.86 -15.58 1.27
CA LEU A 47 3.51 -14.31 0.98
C LEU A 47 2.51 -13.27 0.47
N LEU A 48 1.71 -13.60 -0.55
CA LEU A 48 0.71 -12.69 -1.12
C LEU A 48 -0.38 -12.32 -0.09
N TYR A 49 -0.80 -13.26 0.76
CA TYR A 49 -1.76 -12.99 1.84
C TYR A 49 -1.22 -12.01 2.88
N SER A 50 0.09 -12.04 3.12
CA SER A 50 0.75 -11.18 4.11
C SER A 50 0.89 -9.73 3.66
N ILE A 51 0.75 -9.44 2.36
CA ILE A 51 0.94 -8.10 1.80
C ILE A 51 -0.17 -7.16 2.27
N LYS A 52 0.24 -6.10 2.96
CA LYS A 52 -0.64 -5.05 3.46
C LYS A 52 0.03 -3.68 3.40
N LEU A 53 -0.74 -2.68 3.02
CA LEU A 53 -0.41 -1.27 3.14
C LEU A 53 -1.10 -0.73 4.39
N ILE A 54 -0.30 -0.22 5.32
CA ILE A 54 -0.76 0.43 6.54
C ILE A 54 -0.44 1.91 6.41
N THR A 55 -1.45 2.75 6.57
CA THR A 55 -1.34 4.20 6.60
C THR A 55 -1.85 4.68 7.95
N GLU A 56 -1.05 5.44 8.67
CA GLU A 56 -1.38 6.00 9.98
C GLU A 56 -1.10 7.51 9.94
N VAL A 57 -2.04 8.34 10.39
CA VAL A 57 -1.82 9.76 10.62
C VAL A 57 -1.69 9.96 12.12
N ARG A 58 -0.60 10.60 12.53
CA ARG A 58 -0.31 10.99 13.91
C ARG A 58 -0.17 12.52 13.95
N ASP A 59 -0.15 13.05 15.15
CA ASP A 59 0.11 14.47 15.44
C ASP A 59 1.40 14.99 14.79
N ASP A 60 2.43 14.16 14.70
CA ASP A 60 3.76 14.54 14.22
C ASP A 60 4.02 14.19 12.73
N GLY A 61 3.05 13.63 12.03
CA GLY A 61 3.11 13.35 10.59
C GLY A 61 2.39 12.09 10.12
N ILE A 62 2.63 11.74 8.85
CA ILE A 62 2.02 10.60 8.16
C ILE A 62 2.99 9.42 8.14
N TYR A 63 2.51 8.24 8.52
CA TYR A 63 3.28 7.00 8.62
C TYR A 63 2.75 5.98 7.62
N VAL A 64 3.64 5.52 6.75
CA VAL A 64 3.29 4.53 5.71
C VAL A 64 4.15 3.30 5.85
N ARG A 65 3.52 2.12 5.84
CA ARG A 65 4.22 0.84 5.87
C ARG A 65 3.57 -0.15 4.91
N PHE A 66 4.35 -0.59 3.93
CA PHE A 66 3.97 -1.66 3.02
C PHE A 66 4.60 -2.97 3.50
N ALA A 67 3.91 -3.69 4.38
CA ALA A 67 4.39 -4.95 4.92
C ALA A 67 4.17 -6.09 3.91
N PRO A 68 5.07 -7.10 3.84
CA PRO A 68 6.29 -7.28 4.64
C PRO A 68 7.53 -6.56 4.06
N ILE A 69 7.43 -5.92 2.90
CA ILE A 69 8.56 -5.29 2.19
C ILE A 69 9.23 -4.21 3.06
N HIS A 70 8.45 -3.42 3.78
CA HIS A 70 8.92 -2.43 4.75
C HIS A 70 8.98 -3.02 6.16
N ARG A 71 10.21 -3.12 6.69
CA ARG A 71 10.48 -3.55 8.07
C ARG A 71 9.93 -2.57 9.10
N SER A 72 10.05 -1.27 8.87
CA SER A 72 9.56 -0.19 9.72
C SER A 72 8.63 0.77 8.97
N PHE A 73 7.89 1.60 9.71
CA PHE A 73 7.11 2.67 9.11
C PHE A 73 8.03 3.74 8.52
N ARG A 74 7.69 4.23 7.33
CA ARG A 74 8.28 5.44 6.78
C ARG A 74 7.47 6.63 7.27
N ARG A 75 8.10 7.50 8.05
CA ARG A 75 7.53 8.75 8.52
C ARG A 75 7.68 9.86 7.48
N LEU A 76 6.61 10.59 7.23
CA LEU A 76 6.54 11.82 6.46
C LEU A 76 6.08 12.91 7.43
N PRO A 77 7.02 13.65 8.04
CA PRO A 77 6.66 14.69 8.99
C PRO A 77 6.01 15.90 8.28
N PHE A 78 5.05 16.54 8.94
CA PHE A 78 4.25 17.63 8.35
C PHE A 78 5.11 18.84 7.95
N ASP A 79 6.20 19.13 8.67
CA ASP A 79 7.17 20.20 8.37
C ASP A 79 7.83 20.08 6.98
N ARG A 80 7.80 18.89 6.36
CA ARG A 80 8.36 18.63 5.03
C ARG A 80 7.31 18.49 3.93
N ILE A 81 6.04 18.60 4.28
CA ILE A 81 4.92 18.53 3.35
C ILE A 81 4.63 19.95 2.87
N GLU A 82 4.62 20.15 1.55
CA GLU A 82 4.28 21.44 0.95
C GLU A 82 2.81 21.50 0.57
N ARG A 83 2.26 20.38 0.11
CA ARG A 83 0.88 20.29 -0.34
C ARG A 83 0.39 18.86 -0.24
N VAL A 84 -0.84 18.70 0.22
CA VAL A 84 -1.57 17.43 0.16
C VAL A 84 -2.82 17.66 -0.66
N GLU A 85 -3.05 16.80 -1.63
CA GLU A 85 -4.24 16.87 -2.46
C GLU A 85 -4.87 15.49 -2.60
N ARG A 86 -6.20 15.48 -2.69
CA ARG A 86 -6.89 14.31 -3.21
C ARG A 86 -6.47 14.10 -4.65
N ALA A 87 -6.13 12.87 -4.99
CA ALA A 87 -5.87 12.52 -6.36
C ALA A 87 -6.48 11.16 -6.72
N ASP A 88 -7.06 11.13 -7.91
CA ASP A 88 -7.70 9.95 -8.49
C ASP A 88 -6.77 9.31 -9.50
N PHE A 89 -6.57 8.00 -9.38
CA PHE A 89 -5.59 7.27 -10.16
C PHE A 89 -6.22 6.03 -10.81
N GLY A 90 -5.99 5.87 -12.11
CA GLY A 90 -6.28 4.62 -12.80
C GLY A 90 -5.26 3.52 -12.44
N LEU A 91 -5.60 2.26 -12.75
CA LEU A 91 -4.70 1.12 -12.56
C LEU A 91 -3.32 1.32 -13.21
N LEU A 92 -3.27 2.06 -14.33
CA LEU A 92 -2.05 2.27 -15.10
C LEU A 92 -1.39 3.63 -14.86
N THR A 93 -2.00 4.53 -14.08
CA THR A 93 -1.48 5.89 -13.87
C THR A 93 -0.08 5.88 -13.25
N TYR A 94 0.16 4.96 -12.32
CA TYR A 94 1.51 4.62 -11.86
C TYR A 94 1.82 3.14 -12.15
N GLY A 95 1.28 2.63 -13.26
CA GLY A 95 1.48 1.31 -13.84
C GLY A 95 1.38 0.12 -12.87
N GLY A 96 0.31 0.08 -12.07
CA GLY A 96 -0.15 -1.13 -11.42
C GLY A 96 -0.35 -0.99 -9.91
N ILE A 97 -0.39 -2.15 -9.27
CA ILE A 97 -0.58 -2.31 -7.82
C ILE A 97 0.77 -2.58 -7.16
N GLY A 98 1.00 -2.00 -6.00
CA GLY A 98 2.18 -2.21 -5.17
C GLY A 98 2.91 -0.92 -4.86
N ILE A 99 4.24 -1.02 -4.73
CA ILE A 99 5.14 0.11 -4.54
C ILE A 99 5.81 0.42 -5.87
N ARG A 100 5.76 1.68 -6.30
CA ARG A 100 6.49 2.12 -7.49
C ARG A 100 7.37 3.31 -7.19
N TRP A 101 8.62 3.20 -7.60
CA TRP A 101 9.59 4.28 -7.57
C TRP A 101 9.77 4.85 -8.97
N THR A 102 9.37 6.10 -9.15
CA THR A 102 9.64 6.91 -10.34
C THR A 102 10.74 7.93 -9.99
N ALA A 103 11.28 8.62 -11.01
CA ALA A 103 12.26 9.68 -10.82
C ALA A 103 11.78 10.71 -9.77
N ASN A 104 10.53 11.16 -9.88
CA ASN A 104 9.99 12.26 -9.08
C ASN A 104 8.94 11.85 -8.03
N THR A 105 8.48 10.60 -8.03
CA THR A 105 7.33 10.16 -7.21
C THR A 105 7.52 8.75 -6.68
N VAL A 106 7.05 8.49 -5.47
CA VAL A 106 6.89 7.14 -4.91
C VAL A 106 5.41 6.88 -4.69
N ALA A 107 4.85 5.86 -5.33
CA ALA A 107 3.44 5.51 -5.19
C ALA A 107 3.25 4.22 -4.39
N TYR A 108 2.32 4.24 -3.44
CA TYR A 108 1.87 3.10 -2.64
C TYR A 108 0.41 2.85 -2.94
N MET A 109 0.08 1.75 -3.62
CA MET A 109 -1.30 1.42 -3.99
C MET A 109 -1.58 -0.06 -3.82
N THR A 110 -2.76 -0.40 -3.33
CA THR A 110 -3.23 -1.80 -3.19
C THR A 110 -4.33 -2.16 -4.18
N THR A 111 -5.04 -1.17 -4.72
CA THR A 111 -6.13 -1.33 -5.69
C THR A 111 -6.19 -0.14 -6.64
N ARG A 112 -7.06 -0.22 -7.65
CA ARG A 112 -7.52 0.96 -8.41
C ARG A 112 -8.23 1.93 -7.46
N GLY A 113 -8.20 3.21 -7.77
CA GLY A 113 -9.11 4.17 -7.16
C GLY A 113 -8.44 5.48 -6.80
N SER A 114 -8.81 6.00 -5.65
CA SER A 114 -8.47 7.32 -5.16
C SER A 114 -7.48 7.25 -4.01
N GLY A 115 -6.91 8.40 -3.66
CA GLY A 115 -5.96 8.52 -2.58
C GLY A 115 -5.53 9.96 -2.40
N ILE A 116 -4.34 10.13 -1.84
CA ILE A 116 -3.72 11.44 -1.68
C ILE A 116 -2.36 11.50 -2.37
N LYS A 117 -2.03 12.66 -2.89
CA LYS A 117 -0.70 13.02 -3.37
C LYS A 117 -0.10 14.05 -2.43
N ILE A 118 1.08 13.74 -1.92
CA ILE A 118 1.84 14.54 -0.98
C ILE A 118 3.06 15.07 -1.72
N ASP A 119 3.09 16.37 -1.99
CA ASP A 119 4.25 17.06 -2.51
C ASP A 119 5.15 17.51 -1.36
N ARG A 120 6.46 17.30 -1.50
CA ARG A 120 7.44 17.48 -0.43
C ARG A 120 8.57 18.38 -0.87
N LYS A 121 9.03 19.21 0.06
CA LYS A 121 10.12 20.16 -0.20
C LYS A 121 11.42 19.45 -0.55
N ASN A 122 11.96 19.74 -1.74
CA ASN A 122 13.21 19.18 -2.25
C ASN A 122 13.29 17.64 -2.20
N ALA A 123 12.14 16.96 -2.26
CA ALA A 123 12.06 15.51 -2.17
C ALA A 123 11.03 14.95 -3.17
N LYS A 124 11.12 13.65 -3.46
CA LYS A 124 10.15 12.97 -4.32
C LYS A 124 8.74 13.11 -3.73
N SER A 125 7.73 13.38 -4.54
CA SER A 125 6.34 13.32 -4.10
C SER A 125 5.96 11.89 -3.67
N VAL A 126 4.97 11.77 -2.80
CA VAL A 126 4.48 10.48 -2.33
C VAL A 126 2.99 10.37 -2.61
N VAL A 127 2.60 9.29 -3.27
CA VAL A 127 1.20 8.96 -3.52
C VAL A 127 0.81 7.80 -2.64
N ILE A 128 -0.32 7.92 -1.95
CA ILE A 128 -0.86 6.88 -1.07
C ILE A 128 -2.30 6.63 -1.49
N GLY A 129 -2.58 5.43 -1.99
CA GLY A 129 -3.95 4.98 -2.25
C GLY A 129 -4.70 4.81 -0.93
N SER A 130 -5.98 5.18 -0.91
CA SER A 130 -6.85 5.07 0.26
C SER A 130 -8.25 4.63 -0.16
N GLN A 131 -8.89 3.78 0.64
CA GLN A 131 -10.30 3.44 0.49
C GLN A 131 -11.21 4.56 1.00
N ASN A 132 -10.70 5.42 1.88
CA ASN A 132 -11.39 6.59 2.41
C ASN A 132 -10.50 7.84 2.29
N PRO A 133 -10.23 8.31 1.06
CA PRO A 133 -9.36 9.47 0.82
C PRO A 133 -9.93 10.77 1.41
N SER A 134 -11.25 10.87 1.59
CA SER A 134 -11.88 12.06 2.21
C SER A 134 -11.49 12.16 3.67
N ALA A 135 -11.70 11.10 4.45
CA ALA A 135 -11.35 11.09 5.87
C ALA A 135 -9.84 11.23 6.08
N LEU A 136 -9.03 10.60 5.24
CA LEU A 136 -7.57 10.73 5.30
C LEU A 136 -7.13 12.19 5.08
N LEU A 137 -7.71 12.88 4.09
CA LEU A 137 -7.38 14.28 3.80
C LEU A 137 -7.85 15.20 4.93
N GLU A 138 -9.08 15.02 5.40
CA GLU A 138 -9.67 15.81 6.49
C GLU A 138 -8.83 15.73 7.78
N THR A 139 -8.38 14.53 8.18
CA THR A 139 -7.50 14.38 9.35
C THR A 139 -6.13 15.04 9.15
N ILE A 140 -5.64 15.14 7.91
CA ILE A 140 -4.38 15.82 7.62
C ILE A 140 -4.58 17.34 7.72
N ASP A 141 -5.66 17.86 7.12
CA ASP A 141 -5.98 19.30 7.14
C ASP A 141 -6.28 19.83 8.56
N GLU A 142 -6.78 18.99 9.47
CA GLU A 142 -6.95 19.36 10.89
C GLU A 142 -5.63 19.53 11.65
N LEU A 143 -4.54 18.91 11.17
CA LEU A 143 -3.24 18.86 11.85
C LEU A 143 -2.15 19.74 11.19
N HIS A 144 -2.34 20.13 9.93
CA HIS A 144 -1.38 20.83 9.10
C HIS A 144 -1.97 22.11 8.51
#